data_AF-A0A6G1K858-F1
#
_entry.id   AF-A0A6G1K858-F1
#
_cell.length_a   1.000
_cell.length_b   1.000
_cell.length_c   1.000
_cell.angle_alpha   90.00
_cell.angle_beta   90.00
_cell.angle_gamma   90.00
#
_symmetry.space_group_name_H-M   'P 1'
#
loop_
_entity.id
_entity.type
_entity.pdbx_description
1 polymer ?
#
loop_
_entity_poly.entity_id
_entity_poly.type
_entity_poly.pdbx_seq_one_letter_code
_entity_poly.pdbx_strand_id
1 'polypeptide(L)'
;MTFYSRASYDPLWESAQNLDVPIYVHPTYAPTSDVTEPGGRETPNGDEYTEFVAAMLSAHGFGWHVDTGLSFLRLWMGGVFDRFPDAKIVLGHMGETLPFMLDRVNANLGPVKGSGVKAWKKNVWVSTSGFSFSV
;
A
#
# COMPACT_ATOMS: atom_id res chain seq x y z
N MET A 1 -3.77 -12.06 4.85
CA MET A 1 -2.73 -11.01 4.84
C MET A 1 -2.56 -10.42 6.24
N THR A 2 -1.34 -10.42 6.78
CA THR A 2 -1.03 -9.70 8.03
C THR A 2 -0.59 -8.28 7.67
N PHE A 3 -1.13 -7.27 8.36
CA PHE A 3 -0.83 -5.87 8.10
C PHE A 3 0.06 -5.30 9.21
N TYR A 4 1.02 -4.45 8.85
CA TYR A 4 1.99 -3.83 9.77
C TYR A 4 1.37 -2.78 10.73
N SER A 5 0.04 -2.71 10.82
CA SER A 5 -0.70 -1.78 11.68
C SER A 5 -0.90 -2.28 13.11
N ARG A 6 -0.76 -3.59 13.34
CA ARG A 6 -0.99 -4.24 14.65
C ARG A 6 0.14 -3.92 15.63
N ALA A 7 -0.20 -3.88 16.92
CA ALA A 7 0.74 -3.61 18.00
C ALA A 7 1.94 -4.58 18.06
N SER A 8 1.80 -5.81 17.53
CA SER A 8 2.91 -6.75 17.40
C SER A 8 4.05 -6.24 16.49
N TYR A 9 3.79 -5.23 15.66
CA TYR A 9 4.78 -4.57 14.81
C TYR A 9 5.28 -3.24 15.38
N ASP A 10 4.80 -2.81 16.54
CA ASP A 10 5.26 -1.56 17.16
C ASP A 10 6.78 -1.52 17.40
N PRO A 11 7.47 -2.64 17.78
CA PRO A 11 8.93 -2.64 17.88
C PRO A 11 9.67 -2.31 16.57
N LEU A 12 9.09 -2.65 15.41
CA LEU A 12 9.64 -2.28 14.10
C LEU A 12 9.57 -0.77 13.90
N TRP A 13 8.41 -0.17 14.16
CA TRP A 13 8.17 1.26 13.97
C TRP A 13 8.96 2.12 14.96
N GLU A 14 9.02 1.69 16.22
CA GLU A 14 9.84 2.31 17.26
C GLU A 14 11.31 2.29 16.86
N SER A 15 11.82 1.15 16.39
CA SER A 15 13.22 1.03 15.96
C SER A 15 13.54 1.94 14.78
N ALA A 16 12.68 1.94 13.75
CA ALA A 16 12.87 2.78 12.56
C ALA A 16 12.85 4.27 12.91
N GLN A 17 11.92 4.68 13.79
CA GLN A 17 11.84 6.05 14.30
C GLN A 17 13.09 6.43 15.10
N ASN A 18 13.53 5.60 16.04
CA ASN A 18 14.70 5.87 16.89
C ASN A 18 16.00 5.96 16.11
N LEU A 19 16.12 5.20 15.02
CA LEU A 19 17.25 5.23 14.10
C LEU A 19 17.13 6.35 13.05
N ASP A 20 16.01 7.06 12.99
CA ASP A 20 15.68 8.08 12.00
C ASP A 20 15.71 7.59 10.53
N VAL A 21 15.49 6.29 10.32
CA VAL A 21 15.54 5.65 8.99
C VAL A 21 14.16 5.40 8.40
N PRO A 22 13.99 5.50 7.07
CA PRO A 22 12.72 5.18 6.42
C PRO A 22 12.54 3.69 6.16
N ILE A 23 11.29 3.24 6.15
CA ILE A 23 10.89 1.90 5.69
C ILE A 23 10.27 2.00 4.29
N TYR A 24 10.85 1.32 3.32
CA TYR A 24 10.25 1.18 1.99
C TYR A 24 9.25 0.03 2.00
N VAL A 25 7.98 0.31 1.68
CA VAL A 25 6.94 -0.73 1.57
C VAL A 25 6.78 -1.06 0.08
N HIS A 26 7.35 -2.20 -0.32
CA HIS A 26 7.30 -2.67 -1.70
C HIS A 26 6.11 -3.65 -1.90
N PRO A 27 5.46 -3.65 -3.07
CA PRO A 27 4.48 -4.66 -3.42
C PRO A 27 5.03 -6.09 -3.33
N THR A 28 4.12 -7.05 -3.14
CA THR A 28 4.44 -8.48 -3.24
C THR A 28 3.40 -9.16 -4.11
N TYR A 29 3.71 -10.35 -4.59
CA TYR A 29 2.75 -11.15 -5.35
C TYR A 29 1.52 -11.45 -4.50
N ALA A 30 0.35 -11.38 -5.14
CA ALA A 30 -0.88 -11.91 -4.58
C ALA A 30 -0.72 -13.40 -4.23
N PRO A 31 -1.48 -13.91 -3.25
CA PRO A 31 -1.57 -15.35 -3.01
C PRO A 31 -1.88 -16.11 -4.31
N THR A 32 -1.23 -17.26 -4.52
CA THR A 32 -1.49 -18.10 -5.70
C THR A 32 -2.97 -18.44 -5.85
N SER A 33 -3.68 -18.62 -4.73
CA SER A 33 -5.12 -18.87 -4.71
C SER A 33 -5.95 -17.78 -5.39
N ASP A 34 -5.50 -16.53 -5.35
CA ASP A 34 -6.23 -15.41 -5.96
C ASP A 34 -6.14 -15.45 -7.51
N VAL A 35 -5.22 -16.25 -8.06
CA VAL A 35 -4.95 -16.37 -9.50
C VAL A 35 -5.39 -17.73 -10.06
N THR A 36 -5.25 -18.80 -9.29
CA THR A 36 -5.40 -20.18 -9.81
C THR A 36 -6.64 -20.90 -9.31
N GLU A 37 -7.20 -20.52 -8.15
CA GLU A 37 -8.34 -21.24 -7.57
C GLU A 37 -9.66 -20.67 -8.10
N PRO A 38 -10.68 -21.51 -8.36
CA PRO A 38 -12.00 -21.04 -8.78
C PRO A 38 -12.57 -20.02 -7.79
N GLY A 39 -12.94 -18.84 -8.30
CA GLY A 39 -13.43 -17.73 -7.48
C GLY A 39 -12.34 -16.88 -6.81
N GLY A 40 -11.06 -17.15 -7.10
CA GLY A 40 -9.96 -16.24 -6.80
C GLY A 40 -10.18 -14.87 -7.46
N ARG A 41 -9.66 -13.82 -6.83
CA ARG A 41 -9.95 -12.43 -7.18
C ARG A 41 -9.58 -12.08 -8.64
N GLU A 42 -8.53 -12.69 -9.17
CA GLU A 42 -8.04 -12.52 -10.55
C GLU A 42 -8.12 -13.82 -11.36
N THR A 43 -8.71 -14.89 -10.83
CA THR A 43 -8.90 -16.15 -11.56
C THR A 43 -9.91 -15.93 -12.70
N PRO A 44 -9.56 -16.24 -13.97
CA PRO A 44 -10.50 -16.11 -15.09
C PRO A 44 -11.71 -17.04 -14.92
N ASN A 45 -12.89 -16.56 -15.30
CA ASN A 45 -14.09 -17.39 -15.39
C ASN A 45 -14.37 -17.79 -16.84
N GLY A 46 -14.04 -19.04 -17.20
CA GLY A 46 -14.23 -19.52 -18.58
C GLY A 46 -13.24 -18.89 -19.55
N ASP A 47 -13.73 -18.21 -20.59
CA ASP A 47 -12.95 -17.65 -21.69
C ASP A 47 -12.69 -16.13 -21.57
N GLU A 48 -12.90 -15.54 -20.39
CA GLU A 48 -12.67 -14.10 -20.14
C GLU A 48 -11.26 -13.64 -20.53
N TYR A 49 -10.23 -14.31 -20.01
CA TYR A 49 -8.82 -14.04 -20.30
C TYR A 49 -7.91 -15.22 -19.89
N THR A 50 -6.63 -15.16 -20.29
CA THR A 50 -5.66 -16.23 -20.03
C THR A 50 -5.09 -16.17 -18.61
N GLU A 51 -4.55 -17.29 -18.13
CA GLU A 51 -3.80 -17.34 -16.86
C GLU A 51 -2.63 -16.35 -16.82
N PHE A 52 -2.00 -16.06 -17.97
CA PHE A 52 -0.97 -15.04 -18.04
C PHE A 52 -1.52 -13.64 -17.74
N VAL A 53 -2.68 -13.30 -18.31
CA VAL A 53 -3.35 -12.02 -18.00
C VAL A 53 -3.74 -11.98 -16.52
N ALA A 54 -4.27 -13.07 -15.97
CA ALA A 54 -4.57 -13.19 -14.53
C ALA A 54 -3.34 -12.90 -13.66
N ALA A 55 -2.19 -13.51 -13.99
CA ALA A 55 -0.94 -13.31 -13.28
C ALA A 55 -0.41 -11.87 -13.38
N MET A 56 -0.60 -11.20 -14.53
CA MET A 56 -0.23 -9.79 -14.68
C MET A 56 -1.17 -8.88 -13.88
N LEU A 57 -2.48 -9.14 -13.93
CA LEU A 57 -3.49 -8.39 -13.18
C LEU A 57 -3.29 -8.51 -11.68
N SER A 58 -2.88 -9.66 -11.16
CA SER A 58 -2.59 -9.84 -9.73
C SER A 58 -1.25 -9.24 -9.29
N ALA A 59 -0.33 -9.03 -10.24
CA ALA A 59 0.98 -8.46 -10.01
C ALA A 59 1.07 -7.03 -10.60
N HIS A 60 2.09 -6.80 -11.43
CA HIS A 60 2.52 -5.48 -11.91
C HIS A 60 1.62 -4.81 -12.94
N GLY A 61 0.64 -5.53 -13.48
CA GLY A 61 -0.41 -4.93 -14.28
C GLY A 61 -1.28 -4.00 -13.47
N PHE A 62 -1.66 -4.37 -12.23
CA PHE A 62 -2.44 -3.49 -11.36
C PHE A 62 -2.54 -3.94 -9.89
N GLY A 63 -2.84 -5.22 -9.66
CA GLY A 63 -3.36 -5.74 -8.39
C GLY A 63 -2.45 -5.50 -7.19
N TRP A 64 -1.15 -5.67 -7.37
CA TRP A 64 -0.18 -5.47 -6.29
C TRP A 64 -0.10 -4.00 -5.80
N HIS A 65 -0.49 -3.03 -6.64
CA HIS A 65 -0.54 -1.61 -6.31
C HIS A 65 -1.76 -1.34 -5.42
N VAL A 66 -2.89 -1.96 -5.76
CA VAL A 66 -4.11 -1.92 -4.95
C VAL A 66 -3.84 -2.50 -3.57
N ASP A 67 -3.18 -3.66 -3.51
CA ASP A 67 -2.88 -4.34 -2.25
C ASP A 67 -1.92 -3.54 -1.37
N THR A 68 -0.86 -2.97 -1.97
CA THR A 68 0.12 -2.13 -1.27
C THR A 68 -0.51 -0.82 -0.80
N GLY A 69 -1.29 -0.16 -1.66
CA GLY A 69 -2.02 1.06 -1.32
C GLY A 69 -3.02 0.82 -0.18
N LEU A 70 -3.79 -0.27 -0.24
CA LEU A 70 -4.72 -0.66 0.84
C LEU A 70 -3.97 -1.01 2.14
N SER A 71 -2.84 -1.70 2.05
CA SER A 71 -1.99 -2.02 3.20
C SER A 71 -1.50 -0.74 3.89
N PHE A 72 -1.04 0.24 3.12
CA PHE A 72 -0.64 1.54 3.65
C PHE A 72 -1.81 2.31 4.28
N LEU A 73 -3.00 2.32 3.65
CA LEU A 73 -4.18 2.96 4.23
C LEU A 73 -4.57 2.31 5.56
N ARG A 74 -4.47 0.98 5.68
CA ARG A 74 -4.68 0.25 6.95
C ARG A 74 -3.64 0.59 8.01
N LEU A 75 -2.39 0.84 7.61
CA LEU A 75 -1.33 1.32 8.51
C LEU A 75 -1.62 2.71 9.04
N TRP A 76 -1.94 3.63 8.13
CA TRP A 76 -2.26 5.02 8.47
C TRP A 76 -3.50 5.10 9.35
N MET A 77 -4.62 4.51 8.92
CA MET A 77 -5.84 4.47 9.73
C MET A 77 -5.72 3.55 10.96
N GLY A 78 -4.75 2.65 10.95
CA GLY A 78 -4.29 1.88 12.11
C GLY A 78 -3.60 2.74 13.17
N GLY A 79 -3.32 4.01 12.88
CA GLY A 79 -2.74 4.99 13.82
C GLY A 79 -1.27 4.72 14.11
N VAL A 80 -0.54 4.08 13.19
CA VAL A 80 0.90 3.91 13.34
C VAL A 80 1.59 5.27 13.46
N PHE A 81 1.22 6.25 12.63
CA PHE A 81 1.76 7.61 12.73
C PHE A 81 1.25 8.42 13.92
N ASP A 82 0.20 7.96 14.61
CA ASP A 82 -0.22 8.57 15.86
C ASP A 82 0.67 8.06 17.03
N ARG A 83 1.07 6.78 16.98
CA ARG A 83 1.99 6.16 17.96
C ARG A 83 3.46 6.52 17.71
N PHE A 84 3.83 6.63 16.44
CA PHE A 84 5.20 6.88 15.96
C PHE A 84 5.19 8.08 15.00
N PRO A 85 5.05 9.31 15.54
CA PRO A 85 4.86 10.51 14.73
C PRO A 85 6.03 10.87 13.82
N ASP A 86 7.22 10.33 14.08
CA ASP A 86 8.44 10.59 13.29
C ASP A 86 8.86 9.38 12.44
N ALA A 87 8.07 8.30 12.43
CA ALA A 87 8.28 7.19 11.51
C ALA A 87 8.14 7.66 10.06
N LYS A 88 9.03 7.15 9.18
CA LYS A 88 9.07 7.52 7.76
C LYS A 88 8.78 6.30 6.89
N ILE A 89 7.94 6.46 5.87
CA ILE A 89 7.64 5.44 4.88
C ILE A 89 7.97 5.95 3.48
N VAL A 90 8.52 5.06 2.65
CA VAL A 90 8.65 5.28 1.21
C VAL A 90 7.71 4.32 0.48
N LEU A 91 6.93 4.87 -0.45
CA LEU A 91 6.09 4.12 -1.38
C LEU A 91 6.66 4.22 -2.80
N GLY A 92 6.69 3.08 -3.50
CA GLY A 92 7.09 3.01 -4.90
C GLY A 92 5.99 3.45 -5.86
N HIS A 93 6.25 3.28 -7.15
CA HIS A 93 5.20 3.25 -8.18
C HIS A 93 4.28 4.48 -8.15
N MET A 94 4.88 5.67 -8.07
CA MET A 94 4.12 6.93 -7.94
C MET A 94 3.18 6.94 -6.72
N GLY A 95 3.62 6.32 -5.62
CA GLY A 95 2.88 6.25 -4.37
C GLY A 95 1.73 5.24 -4.42
N GLU A 96 1.83 4.20 -5.25
CA GLU A 96 0.83 3.15 -5.39
C GLU A 96 -0.57 3.70 -5.70
N THR A 97 -0.65 4.71 -6.57
CA THR A 97 -1.89 5.44 -6.95
C THR A 97 -2.48 6.34 -5.85
N LEU A 98 -1.96 6.30 -4.63
CA LEU A 98 -2.50 7.06 -3.51
C LEU A 98 -2.41 8.59 -3.66
N PRO A 99 -1.37 9.19 -4.27
CA PRO A 99 -1.34 10.63 -4.48
C PRO A 99 -2.55 11.14 -5.25
N PHE A 100 -3.01 10.38 -6.25
CA PHE A 100 -4.21 10.71 -7.03
C PHE A 100 -5.49 10.62 -6.17
N MET A 101 -5.53 9.68 -5.23
CA MET A 101 -6.71 9.42 -4.39
C MET A 101 -6.72 10.25 -3.10
N LEU A 102 -5.69 11.05 -2.83
CA LEU A 102 -5.44 11.63 -1.51
C LEU A 102 -6.60 12.50 -1.00
N ASP A 103 -7.17 13.35 -1.83
CA ASP A 103 -8.30 14.21 -1.46
C ASP A 103 -9.53 13.39 -1.11
N ARG A 104 -9.81 12.33 -1.89
CA ARG A 104 -10.92 11.41 -1.63
C ARG A 104 -10.70 10.62 -0.34
N VAL A 105 -9.49 10.10 -0.13
CA VAL A 105 -9.11 9.42 1.11
C VAL A 105 -9.30 10.35 2.31
N ASN A 106 -8.81 11.59 2.23
CA ASN A 106 -8.93 12.56 3.30
C ASN A 106 -10.38 12.93 3.61
N ALA A 107 -11.19 13.17 2.59
CA ALA A 107 -12.60 13.54 2.77
C ALA A 107 -13.40 12.44 3.51
N ASN A 108 -13.05 11.17 3.30
CA ASN A 108 -13.79 10.03 3.87
C ASN A 108 -13.17 9.50 5.16
N LEU A 109 -11.85 9.55 5.31
CA LEU A 109 -11.13 8.92 6.42
C LEU A 109 -10.44 9.94 7.34
N GLY A 110 -10.15 11.15 6.87
CA GLY A 110 -9.50 12.21 7.65
C GLY A 110 -10.26 12.61 8.93
N PRO A 111 -11.62 12.71 8.92
CA PRO A 111 -12.38 12.97 10.14
C PRO A 111 -12.33 11.84 11.19
N VAL A 112 -11.92 10.63 10.78
CA VAL A 112 -11.97 9.42 11.62
C VAL A 112 -10.73 9.29 12.51
N LYS A 113 -9.57 9.84 12.11
CA LYS A 113 -8.33 9.72 12.90
C LYS A 113 -7.39 10.93 12.75
N GLY A 114 -6.96 11.45 13.90
CA GLY A 114 -6.50 12.83 14.11
C GLY A 114 -5.26 13.31 13.34
N SER A 115 -4.49 12.42 12.71
CA SER A 115 -3.35 12.82 11.88
C SER A 115 -3.76 13.27 10.48
N GLY A 116 -4.87 12.75 9.90
CA GLY A 116 -5.37 13.13 8.58
C GLY A 116 -4.27 13.28 7.51
N VAL A 117 -4.48 14.09 6.46
CA VAL A 117 -3.46 14.36 5.42
C VAL A 117 -2.15 14.95 5.95
N LYS A 118 -2.10 15.42 7.21
CA LYS A 118 -0.83 15.88 7.79
C LYS A 118 0.18 14.74 7.91
N ALA A 119 -0.27 13.53 8.27
CA ALA A 119 0.62 12.35 8.27
C ALA A 119 1.15 12.05 6.87
N TRP A 120 0.33 12.15 5.81
CA TRP A 120 0.82 11.99 4.45
C TRP A 120 1.99 12.95 4.15
N LYS A 121 1.81 14.24 4.45
CA LYS A 121 2.83 15.26 4.19
C LYS A 121 4.08 15.12 5.05
N LYS A 122 3.97 14.58 6.27
CA LYS A 122 5.08 14.47 7.23
C LYS A 122 5.84 13.15 7.11
N ASN A 123 5.12 12.05 6.91
CA ASN A 123 5.63 10.69 7.11
C ASN A 123 5.86 9.93 5.80
N VAL A 124 5.42 10.43 4.65
CA VAL A 124 5.42 9.68 3.38
C VAL A 124 6.30 10.32 2.32
N TRP A 125 7.15 9.50 1.70
CA TRP A 125 7.93 9.80 0.51
C TRP A 125 7.50 8.88 -0.64
N VAL A 126 7.63 9.37 -1.87
CA VAL A 126 7.22 8.64 -3.08
C VAL A 126 8.41 8.51 -4.03
N SER A 127 8.58 7.33 -4.62
CA SER A 127 9.52 7.06 -5.70
C SER A 127 8.80 6.85 -7.04
N THR A 128 9.54 6.96 -8.14
CA THR A 128 9.02 6.79 -9.52
C THR A 128 9.22 5.38 -10.08
N SER A 129 9.52 4.39 -9.23
CA SER A 129 9.86 3.03 -9.67
C SER A 129 8.80 2.45 -10.61
N GLY A 130 9.19 2.06 -11.83
CA GLY A 130 8.27 1.49 -12.83
C GLY A 130 7.35 2.50 -13.54
N PHE A 131 7.39 3.78 -13.17
CA PHE A 131 6.60 4.85 -13.79
C PHE A 131 7.54 5.90 -14.38
N SER A 132 7.94 5.69 -15.63
CA SER A 132 8.75 6.64 -16.40
C SER A 132 7.82 7.57 -17.17
N PHE A 133 7.98 8.88 -17.03
CA PHE A 133 7.29 9.85 -17.87
C PHE A 133 7.98 9.90 -19.24
N SER A 134 7.44 9.17 -20.20
CA SER A 134 7.74 9.37 -21.62
C SER A 134 6.71 10.37 -22.16
N VAL A 135 7.20 11.55 -22.53
CA VAL A 135 6.43 12.57 -23.27
C VAL A 135 6.14 12.12 -24.70
#